data_AF-A0A4P7ZSV0-F1
#
_entry.id   AF-A0A4P7ZSV0-F1
#
_cell.length_a   1.000
_cell.length_b   1.000
_cell.length_c   1.000
_cell.angle_alpha   90.00
_cell.angle_beta   90.00
_cell.angle_gamma   90.00
#
_symmetry.space_group_name_H-M   'P 1'
#
loop_
_entity.id
_entity.type
_entity.pdbx_description
1 polymer ?
#
loop_
_entity_poly.entity_id
_entity_poly.type
_entity_poly.pdbx_seq_one_letter_code
_entity_poly.pdbx_strand_id
1 'polypeptide(L)' 'MTSQPVLIGARGGTIHQLHASTGELFQVCFEGTCLYCDSLHVGMAHLNRMERATRREAA' A
#
# COMPACT_ATOMS: atom_id res chain seq x y z
N MET A 1 12.19 6.97 12.65
CA MET A 1 10.79 7.12 13.09
C MET A 1 9.97 6.12 12.29
N THR A 2 9.29 5.18 12.96
CA THR A 2 8.40 4.24 12.26
C THR A 2 7.10 4.98 11.96
N SER A 3 6.91 5.38 10.70
CA SER A 3 5.64 5.94 10.26
C SER A 3 4.59 4.84 10.33
N GLN A 4 3.71 4.90 11.34
CA GLN A 4 2.60 3.96 11.47
C GLN A 4 1.80 3.96 10.15
N PRO A 5 1.39 2.77 9.67
CA PRO A 5 0.58 2.70 8.47
C PRO A 5 -0.75 3.44 8.70
N VAL A 6 -1.14 4.26 7.73
CA VAL A 6 -2.44 4.92 7.72
C VAL A 6 -3.56 3.94 7.40
N LEU A 7 -3.22 2.80 6.77
CA LEU A 7 -4.15 1.72 6.49
C LEU A 7 -3.44 0.37 6.52
N ILE A 8 -4.13 -0.64 7.06
CA ILE A 8 -3.72 -2.03 6.99
C ILE A 8 -4.80 -2.80 6.24
N GLY A 9 -4.42 -3.47 5.16
CA GLY A 9 -5.26 -4.31 4.32
C GLY A 9 -5.64 -5.61 5.01
N ALA A 10 -6.63 -6.31 4.45
CA ALA A 10 -7.22 -7.49 5.07
C ALA A 10 -6.24 -8.67 5.16
N ARG A 11 -5.18 -8.68 4.33
CA ARG A 11 -4.14 -9.70 4.33
C ARG A 11 -2.82 -9.22 4.92
N GLY A 12 -2.81 -8.06 5.58
CA GLY A 12 -1.64 -7.49 6.21
C GLY A 12 -0.79 -6.63 5.28
N GLY A 13 -1.28 -6.27 4.09
CA GLY A 13 -0.68 -5.19 3.32
C GLY A 13 -0.80 -3.85 4.04
N THR A 14 0.11 -2.93 3.79
CA THR A 14 0.14 -1.64 4.49
C THR A 14 0.16 -0.47 3.53
N ILE A 15 -0.43 0.65 3.95
CA ILE A 15 -0.26 1.95 3.30
C ILE A 15 0.34 2.90 4.30
N HIS A 16 1.44 3.53 3.93
CA HIS A 16 2.12 4.57 4.71
C HIS A 16 2.00 5.90 3.99
N GLN A 17 1.60 6.94 4.71
CA GLN A 17 1.65 8.30 4.19
C GLN A 17 3.05 8.87 4.39
N LEU A 18 3.62 9.38 3.32
CA LEU A 18 4.91 10.05 3.27
C LEU A 18 4.66 11.53 2.96
N HIS A 19 5.19 12.40 3.82
CA HIS A 19 5.21 13.83 3.55
C HIS A 19 6.30 14.11 2.51
N ALA A 20 5.90 14.39 1.27
CA ALA A 20 6.81 14.86 0.24
C ALA A 20 6.86 16.39 0.23
N SER A 21 7.96 16.95 -0.26
CA SER A 21 8.17 18.41 -0.34
C SER A 21 7.13 19.12 -1.22
N THR A 22 6.42 18.39 -2.07
CA THR A 22 5.47 18.91 -3.07
C THR A 22 4.08 18.26 -3.00
N GLY A 23 3.75 17.52 -1.93
CA GLY A 23 2.44 16.90 -1.77
C GLY A 23 2.41 15.69 -0.84
N GLU A 24 1.30 14.96 -0.88
CA GLU A 24 1.15 13.69 -0.17
C GLU A 24 1.55 12.53 -1.09
N LEU A 25 2.45 11.66 -0.61
CA LEU A 25 2.81 10.43 -1.30
C LEU A 25 2.42 9.24 -0.42
N PHE A 26 1.86 8.19 -1.00
CA PHE A 26 1.41 7.02 -0.29
C PHE A 26 2.22 5.81 -0.73
N GLN A 27 2.94 5.20 0.19
CA GLN A 27 3.66 3.94 -0.04
C GLN A 27 2.75 2.77 0.32
N VAL A 28 2.47 1.91 -0.65
CA VAL A 28 1.69 0.70 -0.50
C VAL A 28 2.64 -0.50 -0.52
N CYS A 29 2.60 -1.35 0.49
CA CYS A 29 3.45 -2.54 0.57
C CYS A 29 2.63 -3.79 0.84
N PHE A 30 2.95 -4.88 0.15
CA PHE A 30 2.38 -6.21 0.42
C PHE A 30 3.37 -7.30 0.01
N GLU A 31 3.62 -8.26 0.90
CA GLU A 31 4.49 -9.43 0.67
C GLU A 31 5.86 -9.08 0.03
N GLY A 32 6.51 -8.03 0.52
CA GLY A 32 7.83 -7.60 0.02
C GLY A 32 7.81 -6.76 -1.25
N THR A 33 6.65 -6.56 -1.89
CA THR A 33 6.48 -5.63 -3.01
C THR A 33 5.95 -4.30 -2.49
N CYS A 34 6.57 -3.19 -2.89
CA CYS A 34 6.11 -1.85 -2.55
C CYS A 34 5.94 -0.98 -3.80
N LEU A 35 4.92 -0.12 -3.79
CA LEU A 35 4.62 0.85 -4.83
C LEU A 35 4.24 2.19 -4.21
N TYR A 36 4.37 3.27 -4.97
CA TYR A 36 4.07 4.62 -4.52
C TYR A 36 2.91 5.20 -5.33
N CYS A 37 2.01 5.91 -4.67
CA CYS A 37 0.82 6.51 -5.25
C CYS A 37 0.66 7.95 -4.77
N ASP A 38 0.15 8.83 -5.62
CA ASP A 38 -0.09 10.24 -5.27
C ASP A 38 -1.43 10.46 -4.55
N SER A 39 -2.19 9.38 -4.28
CA SER A 39 -3.48 9.44 -3.59
C SER A 39 -3.74 8.16 -2.80
N LEU A 40 -4.33 8.32 -1.62
CA LEU A 40 -4.75 7.21 -0.76
C LEU A 40 -5.74 6.28 -1.47
N HIS A 41 -6.69 6.84 -2.23
CA HIS A 41 -7.71 6.05 -2.91
C HIS A 41 -7.10 5.10 -3.95
N VAL A 42 -6.14 5.60 -4.74
CA VAL A 42 -5.37 4.81 -5.70
C VAL A 42 -4.54 3.75 -4.97
N GLY A 43 -3.91 4.12 -3.85
CA GLY A 43 -3.16 3.19 -3.02
C GLY A 43 -4.02 2.03 -2.47
N MET A 44 -5.25 2.32 -2.02
CA MET A 44 -6.20 1.30 -1.57
C MET A 44 -6.63 0.37 -2.71
N ALA A 45 -6.86 0.90 -3.91
CA ALA A 45 -7.19 0.08 -5.08
C ALA A 45 -6.03 -0.87 -5.45
N HIS A 46 -4.80 -0.37 -5.42
CA HIS A 46 -3.60 -1.19 -5.64
C HIS A 46 -3.41 -2.25 -4.57
N LEU A 47 -3.55 -1.90 -3.29
CA LEU A 47 -3.43 -2.86 -2.19
C LEU A 47 -4.43 -4.00 -2.34
N ASN A 48 -5.70 -3.66 -2.56
CA ASN A 48 -6.75 -4.65 -2.81
C ASN A 48 -6.43 -5.55 -4.01
N ARG A 49 -5.83 -5.00 -5.07
CA ARG A 49 -5.43 -5.77 -6.25
C ARG A 49 -4.26 -6.70 -5.95
N MET A 50 -3.24 -6.23 -5.25
CA MET A 50 -2.08 -7.04 -4.82
C MET A 50 -2.53 -8.20 -3.93
N GLU A 51 -3.33 -7.90 -2.90
CA GLU A 51 -3.88 -8.90 -1.99
C GLU A 51 -4.77 -9.93 -2.70
N ARG A 52 -5.44 -9.56 -3.79
CA ARG A 52 -6.22 -10.51 -4.62
C ARG A 52 -5.37 -11.31 -5.60
N ALA A 53 -4.31 -10.70 -6.15
CA ALA A 53 -3.45 -11.33 -7.15
C ALA A 53 -2.64 -12.49 -6.56
N THR A 54 -2.03 -12.31 -5.38
CA THR A 54 -1.28 -13.40 -4.71
C THR A 54 -2.14 -14.64 -4.47
N ARG A 55 -3.46 -14.49 -4.26
CA ARG A 55 -4.35 -15.66 -4.09
C ARG A 55 -4.33 -16.59 -5.32
N ARG A 56 -4.03 -16.07 -6.51
CA ARG A 56 -3.98 -16.85 -7.75
C ARG A 56 -2.62 -17.47 -8.02
N GLU A 57 -1.54 -16.95 -7.41
CA GLU A 57 -0.19 -17.51 -7.56
C GLU A 57 0.11 -18.60 -6.55
N ALA A 58 -0.65 -18.66 -5.45
CA ALA A 58 -0.52 -19.68 -4.40
C ALA A 58 -1.53 -20.86 -4.51
N ALA A 59 -2.27 -20.97 -5.62
CA ALA A 59 -3.28 -22.00 -5.88
C ALA A 59 -2.93 -22.81 -7.12
#